data_AF-A0A388PGP2-F1
#
_entry.id   AF-A0A388PGP2-F1
#
_cell.length_a   1.000
_cell.length_b   1.000
_cell.length_c   1.000
_cell.angle_alpha   90.00
_cell.angle_beta   90.00
_cell.angle_gamma   90.00
#
_symmetry.space_group_name_H-M   'P 1'
#
loop_
_entity.id
_entity.type
_entity.pdbx_description
1 polymer ?
#
loop_
_entity_poly.entity_id
_entity_poly.type
_entity_poly.pdbx_seq_one_letter_code
_entity_poly.pdbx_strand_id
1 'polypeptide(L)' 'MRIFLWTLYIFRAAALLGAAAFSVYGFIAAGEPGTSGYWRLAYAMVFVLCLGLLWVLARSFQAFRRA' A
#
# COMPACT_ATOMS: atom_id res chain seq x y z
N MET A 1 -15.78 -15.55 14.67
CA MET A 1 -15.11 -14.22 14.73
C MET A 1 -13.69 -14.23 14.17
N ARG A 2 -12.81 -15.18 14.55
CA ARG A 2 -11.41 -15.24 14.08
C ARG A 2 -11.25 -15.26 12.55
N ILE A 3 -11.91 -16.19 11.84
CA ILE A 3 -11.77 -16.33 10.37
C ILE A 3 -12.11 -15.04 9.61
N PHE A 4 -13.17 -14.34 10.02
CA PHE A 4 -13.58 -13.07 9.41
C PHE A 4 -12.48 -12.01 9.53
N LEU A 5 -11.83 -11.89 10.69
CA LEU A 5 -10.73 -10.94 10.90
C LEU A 5 -9.50 -11.29 10.03
N TRP A 6 -9.20 -12.57 9.87
CA TRP A 6 -8.12 -13.04 9.00
C TRP A 6 -8.38 -12.71 7.52
N THR A 7 -9.60 -12.95 7.04
CA THR A 7 -9.99 -12.58 5.67
C THR A 7 -9.88 -11.08 5.45
N LEU A 8 -10.40 -10.27 6.38
CA LEU A 8 -10.33 -8.81 6.31
C LEU A 8 -8.88 -8.30 6.29
N TYR A 9 -8.01 -8.95 7.05
CA TYR A 9 -6.59 -8.63 7.10
C TYR A 9 -5.88 -8.90 5.77
N ILE A 10 -6.08 -10.10 5.21
CA ILE A 10 -5.50 -10.50 3.93
C ILE A 10 -5.99 -9.57 2.82
N PHE A 11 -7.29 -9.25 2.80
CA PHE A 11 -7.86 -8.35 1.81
C PHE A 11 -7.26 -6.94 1.90
N ARG A 12 -7.10 -6.40 3.11
CA ARG A 12 -6.44 -5.09 3.31
C ARG A 12 -4.98 -5.09 2.88
N ALA A 13 -4.24 -6.14 3.23
CA ALA A 13 -2.85 -6.27 2.82
C ALA A 13 -2.72 -6.36 1.28
N ALA A 14 -3.57 -7.17 0.64
CA ALA A 14 -3.61 -7.31 -0.81
C ALA A 14 -3.99 -5.98 -1.50
N ALA A 15 -4.97 -5.25 -0.97
CA ALA A 15 -5.35 -3.94 -1.51
C ALA A 15 -4.21 -2.92 -1.40
N LEU A 16 -3.51 -2.86 -0.27
CA LEU A 16 -2.36 -1.96 -0.09
C LEU A 16 -1.18 -2.34 -0.99
N LEU A 17 -0.92 -3.64 -1.18
CA LEU A 17 0.10 -4.11 -2.12
C LEU A 17 -0.27 -3.79 -3.57
N GLY A 18 -1.54 -3.96 -3.95
CA GLY A 18 -2.05 -3.57 -5.26
C GLY A 18 -1.91 -2.06 -5.50
N ALA A 19 -2.28 -1.23 -4.53
CA ALA A 19 -2.11 0.22 -4.61
C ALA A 19 -0.63 0.63 -4.69
N ALA A 20 0.26 -0.04 -3.96
CA ALA A 20 1.70 0.18 -4.04
C ALA A 20 2.24 -0.18 -5.44
N ALA A 21 1.86 -1.32 -6.00
CA ALA A 21 2.24 -1.74 -7.35
C ALA A 21 1.72 -0.75 -8.41
N PHE A 22 0.47 -0.32 -8.28
CA PHE A 22 -0.13 0.69 -9.17
C PHE A 22 0.60 2.04 -9.07
N SER A 23 1.07 2.41 -7.88
CA SER A 23 1.85 3.63 -7.68
C SER A 23 3.22 3.55 -8.36
N VAL A 24 3.88 2.38 -8.33
CA VAL A 24 5.14 2.16 -9.06
C VAL A 24 4.90 2.28 -10.57
N TYR A 25 3.84 1.67 -11.08
CA TYR A 25 3.46 1.79 -12.49
C TYR A 25 3.18 3.25 -12.87
N GLY A 26 2.37 3.96 -12.09
CA GLY A 26 2.05 5.37 -12.30
C GLY A 26 3.29 6.27 -12.24
N PHE A 27 4.25 5.97 -11.37
CA PHE A 27 5.52 6.69 -11.29
C PHE A 27 6.36 6.54 -12.56
N ILE A 28 6.39 5.34 -13.14
CA ILE A 28 7.10 5.07 -14.40
C ILE A 28 6.38 5.77 -15.56
N ALA A 29 5.06 5.65 -15.64
CA ALA A 29 4.24 6.30 -16.67
C ALA A 29 4.35 7.84 -16.60
N ALA A 30 4.41 8.42 -15.40
CA ALA A 30 4.62 9.86 -15.23
C ALA A 30 6.05 10.34 -15.60
N GLY A 31 6.93 9.44 -16.05
CA GLY A 31 8.22 9.77 -16.63
C GLY A 31 8.17 10.15 -18.12
N GLU A 32 7.01 10.05 -18.76
CA GLU A 32 6.82 10.41 -20.17
C GLU A 32 7.02 11.91 -20.42
N PRO A 33 7.58 12.30 -21.60
CA PRO A 33 7.73 13.70 -21.95
C PRO A 33 6.35 14.37 -22.08
N GLY A 34 6.17 15.50 -21.39
CA GLY A 34 4.91 16.24 -21.36
C GLY A 34 4.05 16.00 -20.11
N THR A 35 4.35 15.00 -19.29
CA THR A 35 3.71 14.83 -17.99
C THR A 35 4.40 15.67 -16.92
N SER A 36 3.61 16.33 -16.07
CA SER A 36 4.14 17.15 -14.98
C SER A 36 4.87 16.31 -13.93
N GLY A 37 6.06 16.74 -13.52
CA GLY A 37 6.87 16.07 -12.49
C GLY A 37 6.17 15.92 -11.13
N TYR A 38 5.12 16.72 -10.87
CA TYR A 38 4.27 16.58 -9.69
C TYR A 38 3.61 15.20 -9.58
N TRP A 39 3.28 14.57 -10.71
CA TRP A 39 2.69 13.24 -10.71
C TRP A 39 3.65 12.16 -10.21
N ARG A 40 4.94 12.24 -10.56
CA ARG A 40 5.97 11.34 -10.03
C ARG A 40 6.08 11.47 -8.52
N LEU A 41 6.06 12.71 -8.01
CA LEU A 41 6.11 12.94 -6.56
C LEU A 41 4.86 12.37 -5.87
N ALA A 42 3.67 12.60 -6.43
CA ALA A 42 2.43 12.08 -5.88
C ALA A 42 2.43 10.55 -5.81
N TYR A 43 2.82 9.85 -6.88
CA TYR A 43 2.92 8.40 -6.88
C TYR A 43 3.97 7.88 -5.89
N ALA A 44 5.11 8.55 -5.75
CA ALA A 44 6.13 8.21 -4.76
C ALA A 44 5.60 8.35 -3.31
N MET A 45 4.86 9.42 -3.01
CA MET A 45 4.24 9.63 -1.70
C MET A 45 3.18 8.56 -1.39
N VAL A 46 2.33 8.22 -2.36
CA VAL A 46 1.32 7.17 -2.20
C VAL A 46 1.97 5.81 -1.97
N PHE A 47 3.07 5.50 -2.67
CA PHE A 47 3.83 4.28 -2.44
C PHE A 47 4.37 4.20 -1.00
N VAL A 48 5.00 5.27 -0.51
CA VAL A 48 5.52 5.34 0.87
C VAL A 48 4.38 5.21 1.88
N LEU A 49 3.23 5.85 1.63
CA LEU A 49 2.05 5.72 2.48
C LEU A 49 1.55 4.27 2.54
N CYS A 50 1.47 3.57 1.40
CA CYS A 50 1.05 2.17 1.34
C CYS A 50 1.99 1.27 2.15
N LEU A 51 3.31 1.48 2.07
CA LEU A 51 4.30 0.75 2.88
C LEU A 51 4.14 1.04 4.38
N GLY A 52 3.94 2.30 4.77
CA GLY A 52 3.69 2.68 6.15
C GLY A 52 2.43 2.02 6.72
N LEU A 53 1.35 1.99 5.95
CA LEU A 53 0.10 1.33 6.33
C LEU A 53 0.25 -0.20 6.41
N LEU A 54 1.00 -0.82 5.49
CA LEU A 54 1.33 -2.26 5.56
C LEU A 54 2.13 -2.59 6.82
N TRP A 55 3.07 -1.72 7.21
CA TRP A 55 3.83 -1.90 8.44
C TRP A 55 2.95 -1.82 9.69
N VAL A 56 2.06 -0.83 9.77
CA VAL A 56 1.10 -0.69 10.88
C VAL A 56 0.16 -1.89 10.93
N LEU A 57 -0.30 -2.37 9.78
CA LEU A 57 -1.13 -3.55 9.65
C LEU A 57 -0.39 -4.78 10.19
N ALA A 58 0.86 -5.00 9.80
CA ALA A 58 1.72 -6.08 10.30
C ALA A 58 1.92 -6.03 11.82
N ARG A 59 2.16 -4.85 12.39
CA ARG A 59 2.30 -4.65 13.84
C ARG A 59 1.01 -4.98 14.59
N SER A 60 -0.12 -4.49 14.07
CA SER A 60 -1.45 -4.73 14.67
C SER A 60 -1.76 -6.22 14.72
N PHE A 61 -1.42 -6.95 13.66
CA PHE A 61 -1.63 -8.38 13.59
C PHE A 61 -0.71 -9.19 14.50
N GLN A 62 0.54 -8.78 14.66
CA GLN A 62 1.43 -9.38 15.65
C GLN A 62 0.90 -9.18 17.08
N ALA A 63 0.32 -8.01 17.39
CA ALA A 63 -0.30 -7.77 18.69
C ALA A 63 -1.52 -8.67 18.91
N PHE A 64 -2.41 -8.78 17.92
CA PHE A 64 -3.57 -9.69 17.97
C PHE A 64 -3.21 -11.17 18.08
N ARG A 65 -2.06 -11.59 17.54
CA ARG A 65 -1.57 -12.98 17.67
C ARG A 65 -0.99 -13.30 19.04
N ARG A 66 -0.57 -12.28 19.81
CA ARG A 66 0.06 -12.44 21.14
C ARG A 66 -0.94 -12.33 22.29
N ALA A 67 -2.14 -11.79 22.02
CA ALA A 67 -3.27 -11.78 22.95
C ALA A 67 -4.08 -13.08 22.84
#